data_AF-A0A8T5QEX8-F1
#
_entry.id   AF-A0A8T5QEX8-F1
#
_cell.length_a   1.000
_cell.length_b   1.000
_cell.length_c   1.000
_cell.angle_alpha   90.00
_cell.angle_beta   90.00
_cell.angle_gamma   90.00
#
_symmetry.space_group_name_H-M   'P 1'
#
loop_
_entity.id
_entity.type
_entity.pdbx_description
1 polymer ?
#
loop_
_entity_poly.entity_id
_entity_poly.type
_entity_poly.pdbx_seq_one_letter_code
_entity_poly.pdbx_strand_id
1 'polypeptide(L)'
;MRILKCPHCRSTNVTLDTGGQTGKYICKDCKYIGGLIIQKRIKHKKSKKGDSMCLFKICGKKITWANWQLGILKWACIAIGVLLGAYFAGFWFSILWLVWVVAVVFSVWALAIWLGSMKKKK
;
A
#
# COMPACT_ATOMS: atom_id res chain seq x y z
N MET A 1 -7.53 -14.21 -28.04
CA MET A 1 -7.24 -15.35 -28.94
C MET A 1 -7.80 -16.64 -28.34
N ARG A 2 -8.39 -17.51 -29.16
CA ARG A 2 -8.85 -18.85 -28.74
C ARG A 2 -7.77 -19.85 -29.15
N ILE A 3 -7.31 -20.68 -28.22
CA ILE A 3 -6.35 -21.76 -28.51
C ILE A 3 -7.13 -23.07 -28.51
N LEU A 4 -7.10 -23.76 -29.65
CA LEU A 4 -7.67 -25.09 -29.84
C LEU A 4 -6.63 -26.12 -29.36
N LYS A 5 -7.01 -27.00 -28.43
CA LYS A 5 -6.13 -28.07 -27.94
C LYS A 5 -6.79 -29.43 -28.12
N CYS A 6 -6.02 -30.40 -28.61
CA CYS A 6 -6.44 -31.80 -28.65
C CYS A 6 -6.68 -32.32 -27.22
N PRO A 7 -7.80 -33.03 -26.95
CA PRO A 7 -8.06 -33.62 -25.64
C PRO A 7 -7.08 -34.73 -25.27
N HIS A 8 -6.53 -35.44 -26.26
CA HIS A 8 -5.71 -36.63 -26.02
C HIS A 8 -4.24 -36.30 -25.77
N CYS A 9 -3.62 -35.45 -26.59
CA CYS A 9 -2.18 -35.11 -26.51
C CYS A 9 -1.90 -33.67 -26.07
N ARG A 10 -2.94 -32.84 -25.90
CA ARG A 10 -2.85 -31.39 -25.60
C ARG A 10 -2.08 -30.56 -26.65
N SER A 11 -1.75 -31.16 -27.80
CA SER A 11 -1.15 -30.42 -28.90
C SER A 11 -2.10 -29.37 -29.45
N THR A 12 -1.52 -28.27 -29.90
CA THR A 12 -2.19 -27.18 -30.63
C THR A 12 -2.21 -27.40 -32.13
N ASN A 13 -1.57 -28.47 -32.63
CA ASN A 13 -1.51 -28.82 -34.04
C ASN A 13 -2.75 -29.62 -34.46
N VAL A 14 -3.88 -28.93 -34.47
CA VAL A 14 -5.19 -29.47 -34.89
C VAL A 14 -5.62 -28.79 -36.18
N THR A 15 -6.00 -29.59 -37.16
CA THR A 15 -6.52 -29.15 -38.45
C THR A 15 -7.98 -29.57 -38.62
N LEU A 16 -8.76 -28.77 -39.31
CA LEU A 16 -10.13 -29.11 -39.68
C LEU A 16 -10.10 -30.24 -40.71
N ASP A 17 -10.88 -31.29 -40.49
CA ASP A 17 -11.09 -32.32 -41.50
C ASP A 17 -12.10 -31.78 -42.50
N THR A 18 -11.64 -31.56 -43.74
CA THR A 18 -12.43 -31.29 -44.95
C THR A 18 -13.69 -30.40 -44.76
N GLY A 19 -13.51 -29.08 -44.92
CA GLY A 19 -14.59 -28.21 -45.40
C GLY A 19 -15.50 -27.53 -44.37
N GLY A 20 -15.16 -27.52 -43.07
CA GLY A 20 -15.80 -26.63 -42.09
C GLY A 20 -17.30 -26.85 -41.78
N GLN A 21 -17.98 -27.78 -42.48
CA GLN A 21 -19.41 -28.03 -42.29
C GLN A 21 -19.72 -29.04 -41.18
N THR A 22 -18.83 -30.01 -40.92
CA THR A 22 -19.05 -31.06 -39.91
C THR A 22 -18.36 -30.80 -38.57
N GLY A 23 -17.59 -29.71 -38.44
CA GLY A 23 -16.95 -29.32 -37.18
C GLY A 23 -16.00 -30.37 -36.57
N LYS A 24 -15.57 -31.36 -37.36
CA LYS A 24 -14.62 -32.40 -36.93
C LYS A 24 -13.18 -31.91 -37.09
N TYR A 25 -12.37 -32.18 -36.09
CA TYR A 25 -10.97 -31.80 -36.06
C TYR A 25 -10.07 -33.03 -35.99
N ILE A 26 -8.98 -33.01 -36.75
CA ILE A 26 -7.91 -33.99 -36.71
C ILE A 26 -6.70 -33.37 -36.01
N CYS A 27 -6.16 -34.05 -34.99
CA CYS A 27 -4.84 -33.73 -34.48
C CYS A 27 -3.75 -34.44 -35.30
N LYS A 28 -2.77 -33.70 -35.80
CA LYS A 28 -1.66 -34.29 -36.58
C LYS A 28 -0.73 -35.18 -35.75
N ASP A 29 -0.63 -34.92 -34.45
CA ASP A 29 0.34 -35.62 -33.59
C ASP A 29 -0.19 -36.94 -33.04
N CYS A 30 -1.49 -37.04 -32.73
CA CYS A 30 -2.09 -38.26 -32.17
C CYS A 30 -3.18 -38.89 -33.05
N LYS A 31 -3.42 -38.35 -34.25
CA LYS A 31 -4.47 -38.79 -35.20
C LYS A 31 -5.87 -38.86 -34.60
N TYR A 32 -6.13 -38.15 -33.51
CA TYR A 32 -7.46 -38.05 -32.92
C TYR A 32 -8.40 -37.29 -33.86
N ILE A 33 -9.55 -37.90 -34.17
CA ILE A 33 -10.61 -37.33 -35.02
C ILE A 33 -11.86 -37.13 -34.16
N GLY A 34 -12.31 -35.89 -33.98
CA GLY A 34 -13.50 -35.61 -33.18
C GLY A 34 -13.92 -34.15 -33.17
N GLY A 35 -15.17 -33.89 -32.79
CA GLY A 35 -15.70 -32.52 -32.63
C GLY A 35 -15.37 -31.86 -31.29
N LEU A 36 -14.86 -32.63 -30.33
CA LEU A 36 -14.56 -32.16 -28.98
C LEU A 36 -13.14 -31.57 -28.91
N ILE A 37 -13.03 -30.26 -29.15
CA ILE A 37 -11.81 -29.50 -28.87
C ILE A 37 -11.95 -28.71 -27.57
N ILE A 38 -10.91 -28.79 -26.74
CA ILE A 38 -10.80 -27.98 -25.53
C ILE A 38 -10.45 -26.55 -25.93
N GLN A 39 -11.44 -25.66 -25.88
CA GLN A 39 -11.25 -24.22 -26.04
C GLN A 39 -10.89 -23.57 -24.70
N LYS A 40 -9.62 -23.22 -24.50
CA LYS A 40 -9.23 -22.39 -23.35
C LYS A 40 -9.29 -20.92 -23.77
N ARG A 41 -10.20 -20.15 -23.17
CA ARG A 41 -10.09 -18.68 -23.19
C ARG A 41 -8.92 -18.30 -22.31
N ILE A 42 -7.97 -17.56 -22.88
CA ILE A 42 -6.91 -16.90 -22.11
C ILE A 42 -7.58 -15.82 -21.27
N LYS A 43 -8.05 -16.17 -20.07
CA LYS A 43 -8.33 -15.18 -19.04
C LYS A 43 -6.98 -14.82 -18.45
N HIS A 44 -6.51 -13.60 -18.66
CA HIS A 44 -5.40 -13.03 -17.90
C HIS A 44 -5.82 -12.98 -16.42
N LYS A 45 -5.65 -14.09 -15.70
CA LYS A 45 -5.75 -14.12 -14.24
C LYS A 45 -4.53 -13.38 -13.71
N LYS A 46 -4.67 -12.08 -13.42
CA LYS A 46 -3.75 -11.42 -12.49
C LYS A 46 -4.01 -12.02 -11.12
N SER A 47 -3.18 -12.98 -10.73
CA SER A 47 -3.11 -13.51 -9.38
C SER A 47 -2.82 -12.35 -8.44
N LYS A 48 -3.78 -12.01 -7.56
CA LYS A 48 -3.53 -11.19 -6.38
C LYS A 48 -2.83 -12.12 -5.39
N LYS A 49 -1.55 -11.88 -5.13
CA LYS A 49 -0.82 -12.51 -4.03
C LYS A 49 -0.73 -11.49 -2.91
N GLY A 50 -1.50 -11.74 -1.86
CA GLY A 50 -1.32 -11.11 -0.56
C GLY A 50 -0.06 -11.63 0.12
N ASP A 51 0.35 -10.84 1.10
CA ASP A 51 1.30 -11.10 2.18
C ASP A 51 2.77 -11.26 1.77
N SER A 52 3.60 -10.30 2.22
CA SER A 52 4.63 -10.60 3.22
C SER A 52 5.63 -9.45 3.34
N MET A 53 5.75 -8.97 4.58
CA MET A 53 6.98 -8.57 5.27
C MET A 53 8.30 -8.86 4.52
N CYS A 54 9.07 -7.80 4.34
CA CYS A 54 10.51 -7.64 4.11
C CYS A 54 11.35 -8.87 3.68
N LEU A 55 11.93 -8.82 2.48
CA LEU A 55 13.38 -8.90 2.21
C LEU A 55 13.61 -9.05 0.70
N PHE A 56 14.41 -8.14 0.13
CA PHE A 56 15.17 -8.28 -1.12
C PHE A 56 14.51 -9.10 -2.26
N LYS A 57 13.70 -8.47 -3.12
CA LYS A 57 13.58 -8.88 -4.53
C LYS A 57 13.08 -7.73 -5.41
N ILE A 58 14.01 -7.11 -6.14
CA ILE A 58 13.70 -6.18 -7.21
C ILE A 58 13.05 -7.02 -8.33
N CYS A 59 11.73 -7.00 -8.43
CA CYS A 59 11.01 -7.72 -9.48
C CYS A 59 10.13 -6.75 -10.28
N GLY A 60 10.76 -6.12 -11.29
CA GLY A 60 10.21 -5.91 -12.62
C GLY A 60 8.80 -5.34 -12.78
N LYS A 61 8.34 -4.43 -11.91
CA LYS A 61 7.15 -3.62 -12.20
C LYS A 61 7.64 -2.40 -12.99
N LYS A 62 7.13 -2.18 -14.21
CA LYS A 62 7.40 -0.92 -14.93
C LYS A 62 7.01 0.23 -14.02
N ILE A 63 8.01 0.87 -13.43
CA ILE A 63 7.89 2.12 -12.70
C ILE A 63 7.42 3.12 -13.76
N THR A 64 6.13 3.41 -13.75
CA THR A 64 5.63 4.62 -14.39
C THR A 64 6.11 5.77 -13.52
N TRP A 65 6.82 6.72 -14.13
CA TRP A 65 7.41 7.89 -13.45
C TRP A 65 6.43 8.60 -12.51
N ALA A 66 5.14 8.61 -12.86
CA ALA A 66 4.07 9.15 -12.02
C ALA A 66 3.91 8.45 -10.66
N ASN A 67 4.01 7.11 -10.61
CA ASN A 67 3.85 6.36 -9.36
C ASN A 67 5.07 6.49 -8.44
N TRP A 68 6.24 6.77 -9.00
CA TRP A 68 7.46 7.02 -8.24
C TRP A 68 7.45 8.42 -7.61
N GLN A 69 6.99 9.44 -8.35
CA GLN A 69 6.82 10.80 -7.83
C GLN A 69 5.80 10.89 -6.68
N LEU A 70 4.66 10.19 -6.79
CA LEU A 70 3.65 10.11 -5.72
C LEU A 70 4.20 9.47 -4.44
N GLY A 71 5.12 8.51 -4.57
CA GLY A 71 5.80 7.91 -3.43
C GLY A 71 6.67 8.91 -2.67
N ILE A 72 7.52 9.64 -3.39
CA ILE A 72 8.46 10.62 -2.81
C ILE A 72 7.71 11.76 -2.12
N LEU A 73 6.65 12.29 -2.75
CA LEU A 73 5.82 13.35 -2.19
C LEU A 73 5.18 12.93 -0.86
N LYS A 74 4.73 11.67 -0.75
CA LYS A 74 4.10 11.14 0.47
C LYS A 74 5.09 11.05 1.63
N TRP A 75 6.32 10.61 1.37
CA TRP A 75 7.38 10.57 2.39
C TRP A 75 7.85 11.97 2.80
N ALA A 76 7.93 12.91 1.85
CA ALA A 76 8.26 14.30 2.14
C ALA A 76 7.21 14.95 3.07
N CYS A 77 5.91 14.75 2.80
CA CYS A 77 4.85 15.27 3.68
C CYS A 77 4.89 14.67 5.09
N ILE A 78 5.18 13.38 5.23
CA ILE A 78 5.31 12.74 6.55
C ILE A 78 6.50 13.32 7.32
N ALA A 79 7.66 13.48 6.67
CA ALA A 79 8.85 14.05 7.29
C ALA A 79 8.59 15.49 7.77
N ILE A 80 7.95 16.32 6.92
CA ILE A 80 7.56 17.70 7.27
C ILE A 80 6.59 17.70 8.46
N GLY A 81 5.60 16.82 8.48
CA GLY A 81 4.65 16.69 9.58
C GLY A 81 5.32 16.33 10.92
N VAL A 82 6.30 15.41 10.90
CA VAL A 82 7.06 15.03 12.10
C VAL A 82 7.93 16.18 12.60
N LEU A 83 8.62 16.90 11.70
CA LEU A 83 9.42 18.08 12.04
C LEU A 83 8.56 19.19 12.67
N LEU A 84 7.40 19.49 12.07
CA LEU A 84 6.46 20.48 12.59
C LEU A 84 5.88 20.05 13.95
N GLY A 85 5.52 18.78 14.11
CA GLY A 85 5.01 18.25 15.36
C GLY A 85 6.03 18.33 16.51
N ALA A 86 7.29 17.99 16.23
CA ALA A 86 8.38 18.11 17.20
C ALA A 86 8.62 19.57 17.62
N TYR A 87 8.58 20.50 16.65
CA TYR A 87 8.69 21.93 16.93
C TYR A 87 7.52 22.43 17.80
N PHE A 88 6.29 22.03 17.48
CA PHE A 88 5.09 22.42 18.23
C PHE A 88 5.07 21.86 19.66
N ALA A 89 5.51 20.62 19.86
CA ALA A 89 5.58 20.00 21.18
C ALA A 89 6.62 20.71 22.08
N GLY A 90 7.79 21.03 21.54
CA GLY A 90 8.81 21.79 22.28
C GLY A 90 8.38 23.22 22.62
N PHE A 91 7.68 23.88 21.69
CA PHE A 91 7.11 25.20 21.90
C PHE A 91 6.04 25.20 23.01
N TRP A 92 5.13 24.22 22.99
CA TRP A 92 4.09 24.10 24.00
C TRP A 92 4.67 23.84 25.40
N PHE A 93 5.67 22.96 25.50
CA PHE A 93 6.33 22.67 26.77
C PHE A 93 7.03 23.91 27.36
N SER A 94 7.65 24.73 26.50
CA SER A 94 8.30 25.97 26.90
C SER A 94 7.30 27.01 27.41
N ILE A 95 6.15 27.16 26.74
CA ILE A 95 5.07 28.06 27.20
C ILE A 95 4.50 27.56 28.53
N LEU A 96 4.19 26.27 28.63
CA LEU A 96 3.63 25.68 29.85
C LEU A 96 4.58 25.87 31.04
N TRP A 97 5.88 25.71 30.82
CA TRP A 97 6.91 25.96 31.83
C TRP A 97 6.92 27.43 32.29
N LEU A 98 6.89 28.38 31.35
CA LEU A 98 6.84 29.81 31.69
C LEU A 98 5.58 30.18 32.48
N VAL A 99 4.42 29.68 32.06
CA VAL A 99 3.15 29.90 32.78
C VAL A 99 3.24 29.33 34.20
N TRP A 100 3.82 28.14 34.36
CA TRP A 100 4.00 27.51 35.66
C TRP A 100 4.95 28.31 36.57
N VAL A 101 6.10 28.77 36.04
CA VAL A 101 7.05 29.63 36.78
C VAL A 101 6.38 30.92 37.24
N VAL A 102 5.64 31.59 36.34
CA VAL A 102 4.89 32.81 36.68
C VAL A 102 3.87 32.54 37.78
N ALA A 103 3.09 31.46 37.69
CA ALA A 103 2.11 31.08 38.70
C ALA A 103 2.74 30.83 40.08
N VAL A 104 3.91 30.19 40.14
CA VAL A 104 4.66 29.97 41.39
C VAL A 104 5.12 31.31 41.99
N VAL A 105 5.68 32.20 41.17
CA VAL A 105 6.12 33.54 41.62
C VAL A 105 4.95 34.33 42.21
N PHE A 106 3.80 34.36 41.52
CA PHE A 106 2.60 35.01 42.03
C PHE A 106 2.08 34.39 43.34
N SER A 107 2.11 33.06 43.44
CA SER A 107 1.68 32.35 44.66
C SER A 107 2.55 32.69 45.87
N VAL A 108 3.87 32.75 45.68
CA VAL A 108 4.82 33.13 46.75
C VAL A 108 4.62 34.59 47.16
N TRP A 109 4.44 35.49 46.20
CA TRP A 109 4.21 36.91 46.48
C TRP A 109 2.90 37.13 47.27
N ALA A 110 1.82 36.45 46.86
CA ALA A 110 0.55 36.49 47.58
C ALA A 110 0.68 35.96 49.03
N LEU A 111 1.42 34.86 49.23
CA LEU A 111 1.70 34.31 50.56
C LEU A 111 2.48 35.29 51.44
N ALA A 112 3.48 35.99 50.87
CA ALA A 112 4.27 36.97 51.61
C ALA A 112 3.39 38.14 52.12
N ILE A 113 2.50 38.66 51.27
CA ILE A 113 1.54 39.72 51.64
C ILE A 113 0.58 39.23 52.72
N TRP A 114 0.08 38.01 52.59
CA TRP A 114 -0.84 37.41 53.55
C TRP A 114 -0.18 37.25 54.93
N LEU A 115 1.05 36.73 54.99
CA LEU A 115 1.81 36.61 56.24
C LEU A 115 2.11 37.96 56.89
N GLY A 116 2.40 38.99 56.09
CA GLY A 116 2.57 40.36 56.59
C GLY A 116 1.29 40.92 57.24
N SER A 117 0.13 40.58 56.69
CA SER A 117 -1.17 40.97 57.24
C SER A 117 -1.49 40.25 58.55
N MET A 118 -1.04 39.01 58.72
CA MET A 118 -1.20 38.25 59.97
C MET A 118 -0.33 38.80 61.12
N LYS A 119 0.87 39.31 60.81
CA LYS A 119 1.75 39.92 61.83
C LYS A 119 1.18 41.20 62.45
N LYS A 120 0.34 41.96 61.74
CA LYS A 120 -0.28 43.19 62.27
C LYS A 120 -1.47 42.95 63.21
N LYS A 121 -1.97 41.71 63.27
CA LYS A 121 -3.12 41.32 64.13
C LYS A 121 -2.70 40.65 65.44
N LYS A 122 -1.41 40.40 65.65
CA LYS A 122 -0.82 39.99 66.93
C LYS A 122 -0.17 41.19 67.60
#